data_AF-X1TWW7-F1
#
_entry.id   AF-X1TWW7-F1
#
_cell.length_a   1.000
_cell.length_b   1.000
_cell.length_c   1.000
_cell.angle_alpha   90.00
_cell.angle_beta   90.00
_cell.angle_gamma   90.00
#
_symmetry.space_group_name_H-M   'P 1'
#
loop_
_entity.id
_entity.type
_entity.pdbx_description
1 polymer ?
#
loop_
_entity_poly.entity_id
_entity_poly.type
_entity_poly.pdbx_seq_one_letter_code
_entity_poly.pdbx_strand_id
1 'polypeptide(L)'
;RKVPVLDLDLEMSEDSSSDRMMAMRGGFSLPFLLAQEKEKNMKAQLLRTLEIFKRNKYYHYFNEPNISLDDVDALITKSKRMFRDTGVIKGEDDYIFVTIDLLEMVKDFSVPIQERLFPAINKLHYIAKKQKCHIFFTLQGNENKIRSTKFTNPEDLDWYKIGMEDIFGSSAYASRARVMLSLQRPKHLRYMFFPDRIDEWELDEDIINCHCIKQNEGQLFFQQYVFGKNFKIYPRVIEEEN
;
A
#
# COMPACT_ATOMS: atom_id res chain seq x y z
N ARG A 1 20.35 4.20 6.21
CA ARG A 1 20.71 3.86 4.81
C ARG A 1 19.46 4.07 3.94
N LYS A 2 19.54 4.74 2.79
CA LYS A 2 18.39 4.88 1.88
C LYS A 2 18.29 3.61 1.02
N VAL A 3 17.13 2.98 1.02
CA VAL A 3 16.84 1.78 0.21
C VAL A 3 16.25 2.23 -1.13
N PRO A 4 16.76 1.76 -2.28
CA PRO A 4 16.14 2.01 -3.57
C PRO A 4 14.79 1.26 -3.66
N VAL A 5 13.78 1.96 -4.20
CA VAL A 5 12.41 1.47 -4.31
C VAL A 5 11.99 1.46 -5.78
N LEU A 6 11.45 0.32 -6.21
CA LEU A 6 10.70 0.18 -7.45
C LEU A 6 9.22 0.12 -7.09
N ASP A 7 8.43 1.04 -7.63
CA ASP A 7 6.98 1.08 -7.45
C ASP A 7 6.28 0.71 -8.75
N LEU A 8 5.48 -0.35 -8.70
CA LEU A 8 4.68 -0.86 -9.80
C LEU A 8 3.21 -0.59 -9.47
N ASP A 9 2.67 0.49 -10.01
CA ASP A 9 1.32 0.96 -9.71
C ASP A 9 0.39 0.61 -10.87
N LEU A 10 -0.33 -0.50 -10.73
CA LEU A 10 -1.14 -1.06 -11.81
C LEU A 10 -2.55 -0.51 -11.82
N GLU A 11 -3.01 0.03 -10.68
CA GLU A 11 -4.38 0.50 -10.46
C GLU A 11 -4.54 1.98 -10.78
N MET A 12 -3.56 2.81 -10.42
CA MET A 12 -3.68 4.25 -10.48
C MET A 12 -2.92 4.88 -11.66
N SER A 13 -3.38 6.06 -12.08
CA SER A 13 -2.64 6.89 -13.04
C SER A 13 -1.45 7.58 -12.38
N GLU A 14 -0.44 7.90 -13.19
CA GLU A 14 0.75 8.64 -12.73
C GLU A 14 0.38 9.97 -12.07
N ASP A 15 -0.62 10.68 -12.62
CA ASP A 15 -1.11 11.94 -12.07
C ASP A 15 -1.68 11.76 -10.66
N SER A 16 -2.53 10.74 -10.47
CA SER A 16 -3.18 10.48 -9.19
C SER A 16 -2.19 10.07 -8.11
N SER A 17 -1.21 9.22 -8.47
CA SER A 17 -0.16 8.79 -7.56
C SER A 17 0.83 9.91 -7.24
N SER A 18 1.15 10.75 -8.22
CA SER A 18 1.93 11.97 -8.02
C SER A 18 1.21 12.94 -7.07
N ASP A 19 -0.09 13.17 -7.25
CA ASP A 19 -0.88 14.04 -6.39
C ASP A 19 -0.93 13.53 -4.94
N ARG A 20 -1.13 12.22 -4.74
CA ARG A 20 -1.07 11.61 -3.40
C ARG A 20 0.31 11.76 -2.77
N MET A 21 1.38 11.54 -3.53
CA MET A 21 2.75 11.71 -3.04
C MET A 21 3.04 13.17 -2.66
N MET A 22 2.56 14.12 -3.45
CA MET A 22 2.63 15.56 -3.18
C MET A 22 1.84 15.95 -1.94
N ALA A 23 0.65 15.37 -1.74
CA ALA A 23 -0.14 15.58 -0.54
C ALA A 23 0.60 15.08 0.70
N MET A 24 1.09 13.83 0.65
CA MET A 24 1.77 13.18 1.77
C MET A 24 3.05 13.88 2.18
N ARG A 25 3.93 14.28 1.25
CA ARG A 25 5.24 14.86 1.62
C ARG A 25 5.27 16.37 1.54
N GLY A 26 4.54 16.97 0.60
CA GLY A 26 4.43 18.42 0.45
C GLY A 26 3.45 19.06 1.45
N GLY A 27 2.56 18.27 2.06
CA GLY A 27 1.55 18.78 2.99
C GLY A 27 0.43 19.56 2.30
N PHE A 28 0.24 19.33 1.00
CA PHE A 28 -0.84 19.94 0.22
C PHE A 28 -2.12 19.12 0.36
N SER A 29 -3.28 19.78 0.44
CA SER A 29 -4.55 19.07 0.35
C SER A 29 -4.84 18.67 -1.10
N LEU A 30 -5.49 17.51 -1.31
CA LEU A 30 -5.92 17.11 -2.65
C LEU A 30 -6.81 18.17 -3.33
N PRO A 31 -7.82 18.77 -2.64
CA PRO A 31 -8.60 19.85 -3.24
C PRO A 31 -7.73 21.00 -3.78
N PHE A 32 -6.66 21.37 -3.07
CA PHE A 32 -5.72 22.38 -3.55
C PHE A 32 -4.93 21.90 -4.78
N LEU A 33 -4.50 20.64 -4.82
CA LEU A 33 -3.76 20.08 -5.95
C LEU A 33 -4.62 20.04 -7.23
N LEU A 34 -5.90 19.72 -7.07
CA LEU A 34 -6.89 19.60 -8.15
C LEU A 34 -7.54 20.94 -8.55
N ALA A 35 -7.38 22.00 -7.77
CA ALA A 35 -7.93 23.31 -8.08
C ALA A 35 -7.32 23.91 -9.37
N GLN A 36 -8.18 24.48 -10.22
CA GLN A 36 -7.78 25.12 -11.47
C GLN A 36 -6.96 26.39 -11.23
N GLU A 37 -7.33 27.18 -10.22
CA GLU A 37 -6.60 28.37 -9.78
C GLU A 37 -5.87 28.09 -8.47
N LYS A 38 -4.56 28.30 -8.46
CA LYS A 38 -3.70 28.10 -7.29
C LYS A 38 -3.15 29.43 -6.82
N GLU A 39 -3.23 29.69 -5.51
CA GLU A 39 -2.60 30.87 -4.91
C GLU A 39 -1.11 30.94 -5.27
N LYS A 40 -0.65 32.13 -5.67
CA LYS A 40 0.70 32.33 -6.23
C LYS A 40 1.81 31.83 -5.32
N ASN A 41 1.69 32.04 -4.01
CA ASN A 41 2.68 31.61 -3.02
C ASN A 41 2.73 30.08 -2.87
N MET A 42 1.56 29.43 -2.86
CA MET A 42 1.48 27.97 -2.77
C MET A 42 1.98 27.28 -4.05
N LYS A 43 1.77 27.89 -5.22
CA LYS A 43 2.30 27.40 -6.50
C LYS A 43 3.83 27.31 -6.50
N ALA A 44 4.52 28.30 -5.94
CA ALA A 44 5.99 28.28 -5.86
C ALA A 44 6.49 27.14 -4.96
N GLN A 45 5.83 26.91 -3.82
CA GLN A 45 6.15 25.79 -2.92
C GLN A 45 5.87 24.43 -3.57
N LEU A 46 4.78 24.32 -4.33
CA LEU A 46 4.43 23.12 -5.10
C LEU A 46 5.51 22.76 -6.11
N LEU A 47 5.93 23.73 -6.94
CA LEU A 47 6.98 23.55 -7.95
C LEU A 47 8.31 23.15 -7.32
N ARG A 48 8.70 23.77 -6.20
CA ARG A 48 9.91 23.39 -5.48
C ARG A 48 9.85 21.96 -4.97
N THR A 49 8.71 21.55 -4.43
CA THR A 49 8.49 20.19 -3.94
C THR A 49 8.55 19.18 -5.09
N LEU A 50 7.93 19.48 -6.24
CA LEU A 50 8.01 18.65 -7.46
C LEU A 50 9.46 18.44 -7.93
N GLU A 51 10.27 19.51 -7.92
CA GLU A 51 11.69 19.41 -8.30
C GLU A 51 12.49 18.50 -7.36
N ILE A 52 12.19 18.50 -6.06
CA ILE A 52 12.82 17.58 -5.09
C ILE A 52 12.46 16.13 -5.43
N PHE A 53 11.21 15.89 -5.81
CA PHE A 53 10.73 14.55 -6.18
C PHE A 53 11.33 14.02 -7.46
N LYS A 54 11.36 14.84 -8.52
CA LYS A 54 11.98 14.47 -9.79
C LYS A 54 13.47 14.10 -9.64
N ARG A 55 14.14 14.67 -8.64
CA ARG A 55 15.55 14.38 -8.33
C ARG A 55 15.74 13.19 -7.39
N ASN A 56 14.67 12.53 -6.96
CA ASN A 56 14.77 11.38 -6.08
C ASN A 56 15.26 10.15 -6.84
N LYS A 57 16.58 10.04 -6.99
CA LYS A 57 17.23 8.89 -7.64
C LYS A 57 17.00 7.53 -6.97
N TYR A 58 16.44 7.49 -5.76
CA TYR A 58 16.18 6.23 -5.03
C TYR A 58 14.80 5.63 -5.32
N TYR A 59 14.05 6.17 -6.28
CA TYR A 59 12.70 5.76 -6.55
C TYR A 59 12.45 5.71 -8.06
N HIS A 60 11.98 4.57 -8.55
CA HIS A 60 11.47 4.43 -9.92
C HIS A 60 9.99 4.04 -9.85
N TYR A 61 9.19 4.65 -10.71
CA TYR A 61 7.75 4.42 -10.81
C TYR A 61 7.43 3.90 -12.20
N PHE A 62 6.55 2.91 -12.26
CA PHE A 62 6.05 2.27 -13.47
C PHE A 62 4.55 2.02 -13.30
N ASN A 63 3.76 2.35 -14.32
CA ASN A 63 2.31 2.23 -14.30
C ASN A 63 1.74 1.55 -15.55
N GLU A 64 2.57 0.75 -16.23
CA GLU A 64 2.09 0.01 -17.38
C GLU A 64 0.96 -0.95 -16.96
N PRO A 65 -0.24 -0.85 -17.55
CA PRO A 65 -1.32 -1.75 -17.21
C PRO A 65 -1.05 -3.14 -17.77
N ASN A 66 -1.65 -4.17 -17.16
CA ASN A 66 -1.65 -5.55 -17.65
C ASN A 66 -0.24 -6.17 -17.82
N ILE A 67 0.64 -6.01 -16.84
CA ILE A 67 1.95 -6.68 -16.84
C ILE A 67 1.84 -8.15 -16.38
N SER A 68 2.74 -8.99 -16.86
CA SER A 68 2.95 -10.36 -16.38
C SER A 68 4.05 -10.42 -15.33
N LEU A 69 4.21 -11.57 -14.67
CA LEU A 69 5.34 -11.80 -13.76
C LEU A 69 6.71 -11.78 -14.47
N ASP A 70 6.77 -12.09 -15.77
CA ASP A 70 8.02 -11.96 -16.53
C ASP A 70 8.36 -10.49 -16.78
N ASP A 71 7.34 -9.65 -17.00
CA ASP A 71 7.51 -8.21 -17.10
C ASP A 71 7.97 -7.62 -15.74
N VAL A 72 7.41 -8.08 -14.62
CA VAL A 72 7.87 -7.71 -13.26
C VAL A 72 9.37 -8.03 -13.08
N ASP A 73 9.81 -9.24 -13.45
CA ASP A 73 11.23 -9.63 -13.37
C ASP A 73 12.13 -8.73 -14.26
N ALA A 74 11.66 -8.41 -15.46
CA ALA A 74 12.33 -7.51 -16.38
C ALA A 74 12.42 -6.07 -15.84
N LEU A 75 11.34 -5.55 -15.25
CA LEU A 75 11.29 -4.21 -14.65
C LEU A 75 12.18 -4.10 -13.42
N ILE A 76 12.26 -5.15 -12.58
CA ILE A 76 13.22 -5.21 -11.47
C ILE A 76 14.66 -5.16 -12.02
N THR A 77 14.96 -5.95 -13.04
CA THR A 77 16.29 -5.97 -13.68
C THR A 77 16.66 -4.61 -14.27
N LYS A 78 15.73 -3.99 -15.00
CA LYS A 78 15.86 -2.64 -15.57
C LYS A 78 16.11 -1.60 -14.48
N SER A 79 15.31 -1.62 -13.42
CA SER A 79 15.41 -0.66 -12.31
C SER A 79 16.74 -0.75 -11.59
N LYS A 80 17.23 -1.96 -11.30
CA LYS A 80 18.55 -2.16 -10.71
C LYS A 80 19.68 -1.60 -11.57
N ARG A 81 19.62 -1.83 -12.89
CA ARG A 81 20.58 -1.24 -13.83
C ARG A 81 20.55 0.29 -13.73
N MET A 82 19.37 0.90 -13.80
CA MET A 82 19.20 2.36 -13.67
C MET A 82 19.74 2.88 -12.31
N PHE A 83 19.51 2.16 -11.21
CA PHE A 83 20.07 2.53 -9.91
C PHE A 83 21.60 2.41 -9.86
N ARG A 84 22.20 1.44 -10.56
CA ARG A 84 23.66 1.36 -10.69
C ARG A 84 24.21 2.50 -11.53
N ASP A 85 23.58 2.80 -12.66
CA ASP A 85 23.99 3.86 -13.57
C ASP A 85 23.97 5.24 -12.89
N THR A 86 23.04 5.45 -11.95
CA THR A 86 22.93 6.68 -11.13
C THR A 86 23.74 6.64 -9.82
N GLY A 87 24.50 5.56 -9.59
CA GLY A 87 25.34 5.37 -8.41
C GLY A 87 24.57 5.24 -7.09
N VAL A 88 23.30 4.83 -7.15
CA VAL A 88 22.44 4.54 -6.00
C VAL A 88 22.78 3.18 -5.40
N ILE A 89 22.87 2.17 -6.26
CA ILE A 89 23.44 0.87 -5.93
C ILE A 89 24.94 0.93 -6.21
N LYS A 90 25.74 0.63 -5.18
CA LYS A 90 27.20 0.63 -5.27
C LYS A 90 27.73 -0.72 -4.80
N GLY A 91 28.66 -1.29 -5.56
CA GLY A 91 29.27 -2.57 -5.21
C GLY A 91 28.32 -3.75 -5.39
N GLU A 92 28.45 -4.73 -4.49
CA GLU A 92 27.75 -6.03 -4.60
C GLU A 92 26.33 -6.04 -4.01
N ASP A 93 25.96 -4.99 -3.26
CA ASP A 93 24.65 -4.92 -2.64
C ASP A 93 23.58 -4.46 -3.63
N ASP A 94 22.93 -5.44 -4.23
CA ASP A 94 21.90 -5.28 -5.26
C ASP A 94 20.47 -5.27 -4.70
N TYR A 95 20.33 -5.02 -3.40
CA TYR A 95 19.03 -5.04 -2.73
C TYR A 95 18.18 -3.83 -3.15
N ILE A 96 16.94 -4.13 -3.53
CA ILE A 96 15.88 -3.14 -3.75
C ILE A 96 14.61 -3.57 -3.02
N PHE A 97 13.73 -2.60 -2.75
CA PHE A 97 12.37 -2.85 -2.30
C PHE A 97 11.41 -2.66 -3.47
N VAL A 98 10.49 -3.59 -3.68
CA VAL A 98 9.51 -3.55 -4.78
C VAL A 98 8.12 -3.43 -4.17
N THR A 99 7.36 -2.44 -4.58
CA THR A 99 5.93 -2.32 -4.28
C THR A 99 5.12 -2.67 -5.53
N ILE A 100 4.04 -3.42 -5.35
CA ILE A 100 3.05 -3.70 -6.41
C ILE A 100 1.69 -3.26 -5.87
N ASP A 101 1.14 -2.20 -6.44
CA ASP A 101 -0.23 -1.81 -6.13
C ASP A 101 -1.21 -2.69 -6.90
N LEU A 102 -2.00 -3.42 -6.12
CA LEU A 102 -2.99 -4.41 -6.50
C LEU A 102 -2.41 -5.58 -7.30
N LEU A 103 -1.96 -6.62 -6.59
CA LEU A 103 -1.34 -7.80 -7.22
C LEU A 103 -2.30 -8.51 -8.20
N GLU A 104 -3.60 -8.48 -7.92
CA GLU A 104 -4.66 -9.05 -8.75
C GLU A 104 -4.68 -8.49 -10.18
N MET A 105 -4.09 -7.30 -10.43
CA MET A 105 -3.97 -6.71 -11.77
C MET A 105 -2.80 -7.28 -12.59
N VAL A 106 -1.90 -8.03 -11.98
CA VAL A 106 -0.87 -8.79 -12.72
C VAL A 106 -1.55 -9.96 -13.43
N LYS A 107 -1.26 -10.15 -14.73
CA LYS A 107 -1.89 -11.16 -15.59
C LYS A 107 -1.92 -12.56 -14.97
N ASP A 108 -0.83 -12.97 -14.33
CA ASP A 108 -0.68 -14.28 -13.69
C ASP A 108 -1.62 -14.46 -12.48
N PHE A 109 -2.06 -13.37 -11.84
CA PHE A 109 -2.98 -13.36 -10.69
C PHE A 109 -4.42 -12.98 -11.04
N SER A 110 -4.65 -12.37 -12.20
CA SER A 110 -5.98 -12.06 -12.76
C SER A 110 -6.69 -13.33 -13.27
N VAL A 111 -6.87 -14.31 -12.39
CA VAL A 111 -7.46 -15.62 -12.70
C VAL A 111 -8.70 -15.88 -11.84
N PRO A 112 -9.77 -16.44 -12.43
CA PRO A 112 -11.00 -16.75 -11.67
C PRO A 112 -10.89 -18.02 -10.82
N ILE A 113 -9.77 -18.75 -10.91
CA ILE A 113 -9.58 -20.10 -10.36
C ILE A 113 -8.44 -20.07 -9.35
N GLN A 114 -8.73 -20.45 -8.09
CA GLN A 114 -7.78 -20.36 -6.98
C GLN A 114 -6.54 -21.23 -7.18
N GLU A 115 -6.67 -22.41 -7.79
CA GLU A 115 -5.57 -23.35 -8.03
C GLU A 115 -4.47 -22.74 -8.91
N ARG A 116 -4.81 -21.76 -9.76
CA ARG A 116 -3.84 -21.07 -10.62
C ARG A 116 -3.01 -20.02 -9.88
N LEU A 117 -3.42 -19.62 -8.67
CA LEU A 117 -2.68 -18.66 -7.84
C LEU A 117 -1.42 -19.29 -7.23
N PHE A 118 -1.40 -20.60 -6.96
CA PHE A 118 -0.24 -21.30 -6.41
C PHE A 118 0.99 -21.23 -7.35
N PRO A 119 0.89 -21.57 -8.64
CA PRO A 119 1.97 -21.33 -9.60
C PRO A 119 2.43 -19.87 -9.65
N ALA A 120 1.49 -18.91 -9.67
CA ALA A 120 1.80 -17.48 -9.75
C ALA A 120 2.60 -16.99 -8.52
N ILE A 121 2.13 -17.29 -7.30
CA ILE A 121 2.83 -16.88 -6.08
C ILE A 121 4.18 -17.61 -5.91
N ASN A 122 4.30 -18.85 -6.38
CA ASN A 122 5.58 -19.56 -6.44
C ASN A 122 6.57 -18.86 -7.38
N LYS A 123 6.10 -18.41 -8.55
CA LYS A 123 6.91 -17.65 -9.52
C LYS A 123 7.32 -16.30 -8.94
N LEU A 124 6.41 -15.57 -8.30
CA LEU A 124 6.74 -14.30 -7.62
C LEU A 124 7.79 -14.48 -6.52
N HIS A 125 7.67 -15.54 -5.70
CA HIS A 125 8.67 -15.89 -4.69
C HIS A 125 10.03 -16.24 -5.29
N TYR A 126 10.03 -16.97 -6.42
CA TYR A 126 11.25 -17.26 -7.16
C TYR A 126 11.91 -15.97 -7.68
N ILE A 127 11.13 -15.05 -8.25
CA ILE A 127 11.61 -13.74 -8.70
C ILE A 127 12.24 -12.97 -7.52
N ALA A 128 11.56 -12.88 -6.38
CA ALA A 128 12.07 -12.19 -5.19
C ALA A 128 13.42 -12.74 -4.75
N LYS A 129 13.59 -14.08 -4.74
CA LYS A 129 14.86 -14.74 -4.42
C LYS A 129 15.93 -14.51 -5.47
N LYS A 130 15.62 -14.73 -6.75
CA LYS A 130 16.52 -14.53 -7.89
C LYS A 130 17.05 -13.10 -7.90
N GLN A 131 16.16 -12.14 -7.67
CA GLN A 131 16.43 -10.71 -7.65
C GLN A 131 16.89 -10.21 -6.27
N LYS A 132 17.03 -11.04 -5.25
CA LYS A 132 17.49 -10.62 -3.91
C LYS A 132 16.76 -9.36 -3.41
N CYS A 133 15.45 -9.30 -3.58
CA CYS A 133 14.63 -8.14 -3.22
C CYS A 133 13.51 -8.53 -2.25
N HIS A 134 12.94 -7.52 -1.59
CA HIS A 134 11.64 -7.69 -0.92
C HIS A 134 10.56 -7.17 -1.85
N ILE A 135 9.46 -7.92 -1.93
CA ILE A 135 8.27 -7.52 -2.68
C ILE A 135 7.15 -7.33 -1.65
N PHE A 136 6.59 -6.13 -1.63
CA PHE A 136 5.40 -5.77 -0.90
C PHE A 136 4.28 -5.55 -1.91
N PHE A 137 3.10 -6.10 -1.65
CA PHE A 137 1.97 -5.95 -2.56
C PHE A 137 0.68 -5.83 -1.76
N THR A 138 -0.29 -5.13 -2.35
CA THR A 138 -1.64 -5.03 -1.81
C THR A 138 -2.53 -6.11 -2.43
N LEU A 139 -3.49 -6.56 -1.65
CA LEU A 139 -4.56 -7.48 -2.04
C LEU A 139 -5.88 -6.89 -1.60
N GLN A 140 -6.96 -7.19 -2.33
CA GLN A 140 -8.30 -6.76 -1.93
C GLN A 140 -8.97 -7.82 -1.06
N GLY A 141 -9.54 -7.37 0.06
CA GLY A 141 -10.45 -8.20 0.86
C GLY A 141 -11.78 -8.40 0.13
N ASN A 142 -12.47 -9.50 0.43
CA ASN A 142 -13.77 -9.79 -0.15
C ASN A 142 -14.85 -8.83 0.37
N GLU A 143 -15.13 -7.78 -0.42
CA GLU A 143 -16.15 -6.77 -0.09
C GLU A 143 -17.54 -7.35 0.17
N ASN A 144 -17.90 -8.47 -0.48
CA ASN A 144 -19.22 -9.06 -0.31
C ASN A 144 -19.42 -9.54 1.14
N LYS A 145 -18.36 -10.00 1.81
CA LYS A 145 -18.42 -10.38 3.22
C LYS A 145 -18.66 -9.15 4.10
N ILE A 146 -17.95 -8.05 3.84
CA ILE A 146 -18.14 -6.78 4.55
C ILE A 146 -19.60 -6.32 4.40
N ARG A 147 -20.10 -6.24 3.16
CA ARG A 147 -21.46 -5.74 2.86
C ARG A 147 -22.59 -6.65 3.39
N SER A 148 -22.36 -7.95 3.47
CA SER A 148 -23.35 -8.91 4.01
C SER A 148 -23.33 -9.01 5.53
N THR A 149 -22.28 -8.53 6.18
CA THR A 149 -22.21 -8.47 7.64
C THR A 149 -23.17 -7.40 8.14
N LYS A 150 -24.12 -7.79 9.00
CA LYS A 150 -25.02 -6.86 9.68
C LYS A 150 -24.42 -6.49 11.02
N PHE A 151 -23.91 -5.27 11.12
CA PHE A 151 -23.51 -4.70 12.41
C PHE A 151 -24.74 -4.09 13.07
N THR A 152 -25.00 -4.47 14.33
CA THR A 152 -26.10 -3.90 15.11
C THR A 152 -25.61 -2.75 15.99
N ASN A 153 -24.37 -2.82 16.47
CA ASN A 153 -23.77 -1.80 17.33
C ASN A 153 -22.49 -1.24 16.68
N PRO A 154 -22.27 0.09 16.71
CA PRO A 154 -21.04 0.68 16.17
C PRO A 154 -19.75 0.18 16.84
N GLU A 155 -19.83 -0.21 18.11
CA GLU A 155 -18.71 -0.74 18.89
C GLU A 155 -18.22 -2.09 18.34
N ASP A 156 -19.06 -2.82 17.61
CA ASP A 156 -18.69 -4.06 16.92
C ASP A 156 -17.62 -3.80 15.84
N LEU A 157 -17.55 -2.57 15.30
CA LEU A 157 -16.61 -2.17 14.26
C LEU A 157 -15.21 -1.85 14.78
N ASP A 158 -15.04 -1.62 16.08
CA ASP A 158 -13.71 -1.44 16.69
C ASP A 158 -12.89 -2.73 16.68
N TRP A 159 -13.60 -3.86 16.81
CA TRP A 159 -13.03 -5.20 16.90
C TRP A 159 -13.21 -6.03 15.62
N TYR A 160 -13.98 -5.52 14.66
CA TYR A 160 -14.02 -6.11 13.33
C TYR A 160 -12.59 -6.21 12.79
N LYS A 161 -12.31 -7.30 12.06
CA LYS A 161 -11.01 -7.55 11.46
C LYS A 161 -11.19 -8.31 10.17
N ILE A 162 -10.42 -7.94 9.15
CA ILE A 162 -10.29 -8.72 7.92
C ILE A 162 -9.26 -9.81 8.19
N GLY A 163 -9.68 -11.06 8.14
CA GLY A 163 -8.84 -12.23 8.32
C GLY A 163 -8.12 -12.64 7.03
N MET A 164 -7.26 -13.66 7.12
CA MET A 164 -6.65 -14.22 5.90
C MET A 164 -7.71 -14.88 5.03
N GLU A 165 -8.68 -15.53 5.64
CA GLU A 165 -9.82 -16.20 5.00
C GLU A 165 -10.67 -15.27 4.13
N ASP A 166 -10.54 -13.96 4.32
CA ASP A 166 -11.29 -12.93 3.61
C ASP A 166 -10.64 -12.53 2.28
N ILE A 167 -9.49 -13.11 1.95
CA ILE A 167 -8.76 -12.87 0.71
C ILE A 167 -9.05 -14.02 -0.26
N PHE A 168 -9.42 -13.70 -1.50
CA PHE A 168 -9.62 -14.73 -2.53
C PHE A 168 -8.32 -15.52 -2.76
N GLY A 169 -8.35 -16.85 -2.63
CA GLY A 169 -7.15 -17.67 -2.77
C GLY A 169 -6.12 -17.50 -1.65
N SER A 170 -6.56 -17.08 -0.47
CA SER A 170 -5.74 -16.88 0.73
C SER A 170 -4.76 -18.01 1.04
N SER A 171 -5.12 -19.26 0.77
CA SER A 171 -4.23 -20.43 0.94
C SER A 171 -2.95 -20.34 0.11
N ALA A 172 -3.03 -19.81 -1.12
CA ALA A 172 -1.87 -19.61 -1.98
C ALA A 172 -0.93 -18.55 -1.39
N TYR A 173 -1.46 -17.38 -1.03
CA TYR A 173 -0.69 -16.31 -0.41
C TYR A 173 -0.10 -16.74 0.93
N ALA A 174 -0.89 -17.41 1.77
CA ALA A 174 -0.45 -17.96 3.05
C ALA A 174 0.61 -19.06 2.91
N SER A 175 0.86 -19.62 1.72
CA SER A 175 1.96 -20.58 1.53
C SER A 175 3.33 -19.94 1.26
N ARG A 176 3.37 -18.65 0.85
CA ARG A 176 4.62 -17.98 0.42
C ARG A 176 4.86 -16.60 1.03
N ALA A 177 3.81 -15.83 1.31
CA ALA A 177 3.95 -14.53 1.98
C ALA A 177 4.61 -14.73 3.34
N ARG A 178 5.65 -13.94 3.66
CA ARG A 178 6.35 -14.05 4.94
C ARG A 178 5.65 -13.30 6.06
N VAL A 179 5.03 -12.18 5.69
CA VAL A 179 4.25 -11.30 6.56
C VAL A 179 2.97 -10.98 5.81
N MET A 180 1.84 -10.99 6.51
CA MET A 180 0.58 -10.46 6.00
C MET A 180 0.02 -9.48 7.02
N LEU A 181 -0.36 -8.30 6.51
CA LEU A 181 -0.94 -7.22 7.30
C LEU A 181 -2.38 -7.00 6.81
N SER A 182 -3.30 -6.90 7.75
CA SER A 182 -4.68 -6.50 7.53
C SER A 182 -4.85 -5.08 8.04
N LEU A 183 -5.47 -4.22 7.22
CA LEU A 183 -5.71 -2.82 7.54
C LEU A 183 -7.21 -2.58 7.64
N GLN A 184 -7.62 -1.87 8.69
CA GLN A 184 -9.00 -1.46 8.88
C GLN A 184 -9.07 -0.05 9.42
N ARG A 185 -10.06 0.71 8.98
CA ARG A 185 -10.32 2.08 9.45
C ARG A 185 -11.73 2.13 10.06
N PRO A 186 -11.90 1.89 11.38
CA PRO A 186 -13.21 1.76 12.02
C PRO A 186 -14.13 2.96 11.78
N LYS A 187 -13.60 4.19 11.85
CA LYS A 187 -14.35 5.43 11.57
C LYS A 187 -14.96 5.43 10.16
N HIS A 188 -14.23 4.95 9.16
CA HIS A 188 -14.74 4.80 7.80
C HIS A 188 -15.86 3.76 7.71
N LEU A 189 -15.72 2.63 8.41
CA LEU A 189 -16.78 1.61 8.46
C LEU A 189 -18.04 2.15 9.16
N ARG A 190 -17.89 2.93 10.24
CA ARG A 190 -19.03 3.56 10.94
C ARG A 190 -19.82 4.47 10.02
N TYR A 191 -19.14 5.28 9.21
CA TYR A 191 -19.81 6.11 8.21
C TYR A 191 -20.58 5.31 7.16
N MET A 192 -20.10 4.11 6.80
CA MET A 192 -20.79 3.27 5.83
C MET A 192 -21.99 2.52 6.42
N PHE A 193 -21.87 2.00 7.64
CA PHE A 193 -22.90 1.13 8.25
C PHE A 193 -23.90 1.88 9.14
N PHE A 194 -23.52 3.04 9.67
CA PHE A 194 -24.36 3.87 10.56
C PHE A 194 -24.38 5.33 10.07
N PRO A 195 -24.84 5.60 8.83
CA PRO A 195 -24.84 6.94 8.26
C PRO A 195 -25.72 7.94 9.03
N ASP A 196 -26.76 7.47 9.73
CA ASP A 196 -27.64 8.32 10.53
C ASP A 196 -26.99 8.84 11.83
N ARG A 197 -25.78 8.36 12.15
CA ARG A 197 -25.03 8.70 13.37
C ARG A 197 -23.71 9.42 13.06
N ILE A 198 -23.54 9.98 11.87
CA ILE A 198 -22.28 10.62 11.42
C ILE A 198 -21.73 11.63 12.44
N ASP A 199 -22.61 12.44 13.02
CA ASP A 199 -22.26 13.49 13.98
C ASP A 199 -21.55 12.94 15.23
N GLU A 200 -21.83 11.70 15.62
CA GLU A 200 -21.18 11.04 16.77
C GLU A 200 -19.70 10.76 16.50
N TRP A 201 -19.34 10.50 15.23
CA TRP A 201 -18.00 10.08 14.84
C TRP A 201 -17.14 11.24 14.35
N GLU A 202 -17.69 12.44 14.13
CA GLU A 202 -16.93 13.57 13.59
C GLU A 202 -15.71 13.91 14.46
N LEU A 203 -15.90 13.89 15.79
CA LEU A 203 -14.87 14.18 16.78
C LEU A 203 -13.93 12.99 17.06
N ASP A 204 -14.27 11.78 16.60
CA ASP A 204 -13.43 10.60 16.79
C ASP A 204 -12.10 10.78 16.06
N GLU A 205 -11.01 10.30 16.69
CA GLU A 205 -9.73 10.17 16.01
C GLU A 205 -9.86 9.14 14.88
N ASP A 206 -9.29 9.45 13.72
CA ASP A 206 -9.37 8.58 12.57
C ASP A 206 -8.25 7.55 12.61
N ILE A 207 -8.55 6.36 13.15
CA ILE A 207 -7.56 5.33 13.39
C ILE A 207 -7.54 4.28 12.28
N ILE A 208 -6.33 3.89 11.86
CA ILE A 208 -6.05 2.68 11.10
C ILE A 208 -5.53 1.62 12.06
N ASN A 209 -6.30 0.55 12.20
CA ASN A 209 -5.94 -0.68 12.87
C ASN A 209 -5.11 -1.55 11.90
N CYS A 210 -3.84 -1.79 12.22
CA CYS A 210 -2.96 -2.68 11.47
C CYS A 210 -2.73 -3.97 12.26
N HIS A 211 -3.27 -5.07 11.76
CA HIS A 211 -3.11 -6.39 12.34
C HIS A 211 -2.09 -7.20 11.53
N CYS A 212 -1.04 -7.69 12.16
CA CYS A 212 -0.22 -8.72 11.57
C CYS A 212 -0.95 -10.06 11.72
N ILE A 213 -1.59 -10.51 10.64
CA ILE A 213 -2.39 -11.75 10.61
C ILE A 213 -1.56 -12.98 10.30
N LYS A 214 -0.31 -12.78 9.85
CA LYS A 214 0.67 -13.83 9.64
C LYS A 214 2.09 -13.28 9.72
N GLN A 215 2.98 -14.02 10.39
CA GLN A 215 4.42 -13.78 10.38
C GLN A 215 5.17 -15.11 10.55
N ASN A 216 6.13 -15.41 9.67
CA ASN A 216 6.87 -16.68 9.74
C ASN A 216 7.96 -16.71 10.84
N GLU A 217 8.57 -15.56 11.16
CA GLU A 217 9.81 -15.49 11.97
C GLU A 217 9.68 -14.50 13.15
N GLY A 218 8.48 -14.38 13.72
CA GLY A 218 8.24 -13.45 14.81
C GLY A 218 6.83 -13.55 15.37
N GLN A 219 6.54 -12.75 16.39
CA GLN A 219 5.21 -12.68 16.98
C GLN A 219 4.25 -11.91 16.08
N LEU A 220 2.97 -12.27 16.14
CA LEU A 220 1.91 -11.43 15.61
C LEU A 220 1.82 -10.17 16.47
N PHE A 221 1.50 -9.04 15.85
CA PHE A 221 1.38 -7.76 16.52
C PHE A 221 0.14 -7.01 16.03
N PHE A 222 -0.27 -6.06 16.85
CA PHE A 222 -1.29 -5.09 16.53
C PHE A 222 -0.70 -3.70 16.73
N GLN A 223 -0.85 -2.83 15.74
CA GLN A 223 -0.40 -1.45 15.82
C GLN A 223 -1.50 -0.53 15.30
N GLN A 224 -1.80 0.50 16.07
CA GLN A 224 -2.71 1.56 15.62
C GLN A 224 -1.92 2.70 15.01
N TYR A 225 -2.50 3.31 13.99
CA TYR A 225 -1.97 4.51 13.36
C TYR A 225 -3.06 5.57 13.26
N VAL A 226 -2.69 6.83 13.41
CA VAL A 226 -3.57 7.97 13.16
C VAL A 226 -3.52 8.32 11.68
N PHE A 227 -4.68 8.29 11.02
CA PHE A 227 -4.87 8.77 9.66
C PHE A 227 -5.11 10.28 9.68
N GLY A 228 -4.04 11.03 9.47
CA GLY A 228 -4.05 12.48 9.50
C GLY A 228 -4.45 13.12 8.17
N LYS A 229 -4.36 14.45 8.14
CA LYS A 229 -4.58 15.26 6.93
C LYS A 229 -3.58 14.87 5.83
N ASN A 230 -4.04 14.99 4.58
CA ASN A 230 -3.23 14.80 3.38
C ASN A 230 -2.59 13.41 3.28
N PHE A 231 -3.34 12.36 3.66
CA PHE A 231 -2.94 10.95 3.60
C PHE A 231 -1.73 10.59 4.47
N LYS A 232 -1.35 11.47 5.41
CA LYS A 232 -0.26 11.17 6.34
C LYS A 232 -0.72 10.19 7.40
N ILE A 233 0.12 9.21 7.69
CA ILE A 233 -0.11 8.18 8.70
C ILE A 233 0.97 8.31 9.77
N TYR A 234 0.57 8.32 11.04
CA TYR A 234 1.47 8.44 12.18
C TYR A 234 1.26 7.27 13.14
N PRO A 235 2.31 6.68 13.72
CA PRO A 235 2.13 5.66 14.75
C PRO A 235 1.39 6.26 15.93
N ARG A 236 0.33 5.59 16.38
CA ARG A 236 -0.36 5.95 17.62
C ARG A 236 0.48 5.42 18.77
N VAL A 237 1.06 6.31 19.56
CA VAL A 237 1.74 5.93 20.81
C VAL A 237 0.64 5.70 21.83
N ILE A 238 0.44 4.46 22.23
CA ILE A 238 -0.42 4.13 23.35
C ILE A 238 0.47 4.26 24.57
N GLU A 239 0.25 5.29 25.39
CA GLU A 239 0.88 5.36 26.70
C GLU A 239 0.32 4.19 27.51
N GLU A 240 1.19 3.25 27.92
CA GLU A 240 0.78 2.20 28.84
C GLU A 240 0.45 2.88 30.18
N GLU A 241 -0.83 2.86 30.56
CA GLU A 241 -1.24 3.19 31.93
C GLU A 241 -0.59 2.15 32.86
N ASN A 242 0.45 2.57 33.58
CA ASN A 242 1.09 1.80 34.66
C ASN A 242 0.22 1.80 35.92
#